data_AF-A0A6N8JKV1-F1
#
_entry.id   AF-A0A6N8JKV1-F1
#
_cell.length_a   1.000
_cell.length_b   1.000
_cell.length_c   1.000
_cell.angle_alpha   90.00
_cell.angle_beta   90.00
_cell.angle_gamma   90.00
#
_symmetry.space_group_name_H-M   'P 1'
#
loop_
_entity.id
_entity.type
_entity.pdbx_description
1 polymer ?
#
loop_
_entity_poly.entity_id
_entity_poly.type
_entity_poly.pdbx_seq_one_letter_code
_entity_poly.pdbx_strand_id
1 'polypeptide(L)' 'MKTEEKTDVLVKVPESELLSLASVKLKGRVLFPQRIEDAKKYLKNIKVTAL' A
#
# COMPACT_ATOMS: atom_id res chain seq x y z
N MET A 1 39.33 -8.68 9.69
CA MET A 1 38.20 -8.03 9.00
C MET A 1 37.32 -7.38 10.06
N LYS A 2 37.11 -6.06 9.99
CA LYS A 2 36.21 -5.36 10.92
C LYS A 2 34.80 -5.48 10.36
N THR A 3 33.90 -6.11 11.09
CA THR A 3 32.47 -6.12 10.76
C THR A 3 31.92 -4.76 11.15
N GLU A 4 31.51 -3.95 10.19
CA GLU A 4 30.81 -2.69 10.48
C GLU A 4 29.43 -3.06 11.05
N GLU A 5 29.25 -2.84 12.34
CA GLU A 5 27.94 -2.93 12.98
C GLU A 5 27.05 -1.85 12.36
N LYS A 6 26.05 -2.26 11.57
CA LYS A 6 24.97 -1.38 11.14
C LYS A 6 24.25 -0.92 12.39
N THR A 7 24.57 0.28 12.85
CA THR A 7 23.81 0.96 13.88
C THR A 7 22.44 1.23 13.28
N ASP A 8 21.42 0.52 13.76
CA ASP A 8 20.03 0.82 13.49
C ASP A 8 19.69 2.15 14.17
N VAL A 9 20.11 3.25 13.55
CA VAL A 9 19.80 4.61 14.01
C VAL A 9 18.31 4.83 13.78
N LEU A 10 17.53 4.56 14.81
CA LEU A 10 16.10 4.83 14.81
C LEU A 10 15.88 6.35 14.93
N VAL A 11 15.16 6.91 13.95
CA VAL A 11 14.83 8.33 13.92
C VAL A 11 13.39 8.51 14.36
N LYS A 12 13.15 9.44 15.29
CA LYS A 12 11.79 9.82 15.67
C LYS A 12 11.22 10.77 14.62
N VAL A 13 10.08 10.39 14.04
CA VAL A 13 9.34 11.20 13.07
C VAL A 13 7.89 11.38 13.52
N PRO A 14 7.29 12.56 13.26
CA PRO A 14 5.86 12.76 13.46
C PRO A 14 5.02 11.78 12.64
N GLU A 15 3.89 11.35 13.20
CA GLU A 15 2.97 10.43 12.51
C GLU A 15 2.48 10.99 11.16
N SER A 16 2.22 12.29 11.09
CA SER A 16 1.80 12.98 9.87
C SER A 16 2.84 12.87 8.74
N GLU A 17 4.12 12.95 9.08
CA GLU A 17 5.21 12.79 8.11
C GLU A 17 5.34 11.34 7.65
N LEU A 18 5.17 10.39 8.57
CA LEU A 18 5.18 8.97 8.24
C LEU A 18 4.03 8.60 7.29
N LEU A 19 2.82 9.10 7.56
CA LEU A 19 1.65 8.89 6.71
C LEU A 19 1.84 9.54 5.33
N SER A 20 2.43 10.74 5.28
CA SER A 20 2.76 11.42 4.03
C SER A 20 3.77 10.61 3.20
N LEU A 21 4.82 10.10 3.84
CA LEU A 21 5.83 9.26 3.20
C LEU A 21 5.23 7.96 2.68
N ALA A 22 4.42 7.28 3.49
CA ALA A 22 3.71 6.08 3.09
C ALA A 22 2.81 6.36 1.87
N SER A 23 2.02 7.42 1.90
CA SER A 23 1.16 7.84 0.77
C SER A 23 1.97 8.05 -0.51
N VAL A 24 3.10 8.76 -0.45
CA VAL A 24 3.98 8.97 -1.61
C VAL A 24 4.54 7.65 -2.13
N LYS A 25 4.98 6.75 -1.25
CA LYS A 25 5.53 5.44 -1.65
C LYS A 25 4.48 4.52 -2.26
N LEU A 26 3.24 4.67 -1.85
CA LEU A 26 2.10 3.88 -2.32
C LEU A 26 1.41 4.51 -3.55
N LYS A 27 1.75 5.75 -3.92
CA LYS A 27 1.23 6.42 -5.11
C LYS A 27 1.46 5.57 -6.36
N GLY A 28 0.38 5.27 -7.09
CA GLY A 28 0.42 4.46 -8.30
C GLY A 28 0.61 2.95 -8.06
N ARG A 29 0.68 2.50 -6.80
CA ARG A 29 0.73 1.07 -6.47
C ARG A 29 -0.66 0.56 -6.12
N VAL A 30 -0.96 -0.64 -6.58
CA VAL A 30 -2.15 -1.38 -6.14
C VAL A 30 -1.80 -2.13 -4.86
N LEU A 31 -2.34 -1.70 -3.73
CA LEU A 31 -2.03 -2.28 -2.41
C LEU A 31 -2.54 -3.72 -2.26
N PHE A 32 -3.68 -4.03 -2.87
CA PHE A 32 -4.34 -5.31 -2.72
C PHE A 32 -4.84 -5.83 -4.08
N PRO A 33 -3.92 -6.23 -4.98
CA PRO A 33 -4.25 -6.52 -6.37
C PRO A 33 -5.27 -7.65 -6.51
N GLN A 34 -5.16 -8.68 -5.68
CA GLN A 34 -6.13 -9.80 -5.68
C GLN A 34 -7.55 -9.33 -5.29
N ARG A 35 -7.68 -8.52 -4.22
CA ARG A 35 -8.99 -8.00 -3.80
C ARG A 35 -9.64 -7.12 -4.87
N ILE A 36 -8.84 -6.34 -5.61
CA ILE A 36 -9.34 -5.57 -6.76
C ILE A 36 -9.81 -6.50 -7.88
N GLU A 37 -9.06 -7.55 -8.19
CA GLU A 37 -9.44 -8.51 -9.22
C GLU A 37 -10.73 -9.26 -8.86
N ASP A 38 -10.88 -9.64 -7.60
CA ASP A 38 -12.09 -10.31 -7.09
C ASP A 38 -13.30 -9.37 -7.14
N ALA A 39 -13.13 -8.10 -6.75
CA ALA A 39 -14.17 -7.09 -6.88
C ALA A 39 -14.57 -6.87 -8.36
N LYS A 40 -13.60 -6.82 -9.28
CA LYS A 40 -13.88 -6.72 -10.72
C LYS A 40 -14.66 -7.93 -11.24
N LYS A 41 -14.29 -9.14 -10.83
CA LYS A 41 -15.03 -10.37 -11.20
C LYS A 41 -16.45 -10.34 -10.66
N TYR A 42 -16.62 -9.93 -9.40
CA TYR A 42 -17.94 -9.78 -8.80
C TYR A 42 -18.80 -8.79 -9.60
N LEU A 43 -18.27 -7.59 -9.89
CA LEU A 43 -18.98 -6.54 -10.64
C LEU A 43 -19.35 -6.99 -12.06
N LYS A 44 -18.50 -7.74 -12.77
CA LYS A 44 -18.81 -8.30 -14.10
C LYS A 44 -20.02 -9.24 -14.08
N ASN A 45 -20.26 -9.91 -12.96
CA ASN A 45 -21.35 -10.86 -12.81
C ASN A 45 -22.64 -10.22 -12.27
N ILE A 46 -22.61 -8.93 -11.92
CA ILE A 46 -23.81 -8.19 -11.58
C ILE A 46 -24.59 -7.95 -12.87
N LYS A 47 -25.69 -8.68 -13.05
CA LYS A 47 -26.72 -8.29 -14.01
C LYS A 47 -27.39 -7.05 -13.45
N VAL A 48 -27.03 -5.89 -13.98
CA VAL A 48 -27.77 -4.65 -13.71
C VAL A 48 -29.12 -4.82 -14.40
N THR A 49 -30.14 -5.18 -13.62
CA THR A 49 -31.53 -5.03 -14.06
C THR A 49 -31.79 -3.54 -14.14
N ALA A 50 -31.61 -2.94 -15.32
CA ALA A 50 -32.07 -1.59 -15.59
C ALA A 50 -33.60 -1.63 -15.49
N LEU A 51 -34.14 -0.93 -14.48
CA LEU A 51 -35.56 -0.60 -14.34
C LEU A 51 -35.89 0.59 -15.23
#